data_AF-A0A6J6YF24-F1
#
_entry.id   AF-A0A6J6YF24-F1
#
_cell.length_a   1.000
_cell.length_b   1.000
_cell.length_c   1.000
_cell.angle_alpha   90.00
_cell.angle_beta   90.00
_cell.angle_gamma   90.00
#
_symmetry.space_group_name_H-M   'P 1'
#
loop_
_entity.id
_entity.type
_entity.pdbx_description
1 polymer ?
#
loop_
_entity_poly.entity_id
_entity_poly.type
_entity_poly.pdbx_seq_one_letter_code
_entity_poly.pdbx_strand_id
1 'polypeptide(L)' 'MKPGMTFTIEPMITVGNWQHKLWNDGWTAVTADYKRTAQFEHTLLVTDSGVEALTGGPGSVSPSAPWNR' A
#
# COMPACT_ATOMS: atom_id res chain seq x y z
N MET A 1 18.53 3.08 3.18
CA MET A 1 18.11 3.25 1.78
C MET A 1 19.16 4.07 1.05
N LYS A 2 19.27 3.96 -0.28
CA LYS A 2 20.23 4.73 -1.09
C LYS A 2 19.48 5.64 -2.07
N PRO A 3 19.94 6.88 -2.31
CA PRO A 3 19.35 7.76 -3.32
C PRO A 3 19.25 7.09 -4.69
N GLY A 4 18.15 7.33 -5.39
CA GLY A 4 17.82 6.68 -6.68
C GLY A 4 17.12 5.33 -6.57
N MET A 5 16.98 4.75 -5.37
CA MET A 5 16.14 3.56 -5.17
C MET A 5 14.66 3.91 -5.30
N THR A 6 13.91 3.09 -6.03
CA THR A 6 12.44 3.18 -6.15
C THR A 6 11.81 1.90 -5.63
N PHE A 7 10.82 2.02 -4.75
CA PHE A 7 10.14 0.88 -4.13
C PHE A 7 8.73 1.25 -3.67
N THR A 8 7.91 0.25 -3.32
CA THR A 8 6.54 0.44 -2.84
C THR A 8 6.46 0.30 -1.32
N ILE A 9 5.55 1.03 -0.71
CA ILE A 9 5.02 0.72 0.61
C ILE A 9 3.52 0.48 0.44
N GLU A 10 3.09 -0.76 0.69
CA GLU A 10 1.76 -1.26 0.32
C GLU A 10 1.06 -2.07 1.44
N PRO A 11 0.88 -1.51 2.65
CA PRO A 11 0.33 -2.24 3.78
C PRO A 11 -1.11 -2.70 3.54
N MET A 12 -1.37 -3.98 3.80
CA MET A 12 -2.71 -4.56 3.91
C MET A 12 -3.04 -4.76 5.40
N ILE A 13 -4.08 -4.08 5.87
CA ILE A 13 -4.53 -4.15 7.27
C ILE A 13 -5.89 -4.85 7.32
N THR A 14 -6.00 -5.85 8.18
CA THR A 14 -7.20 -6.67 8.29
C THR A 14 -7.81 -6.62 9.69
N VAL A 15 -9.14 -6.72 9.76
CA VAL A 15 -9.84 -6.97 11.01
C VAL A 15 -9.79 -8.47 11.29
N GLY A 16 -9.23 -8.90 12.42
CA GLY A 16 -9.16 -10.31 12.78
C GLY A 16 -7.79 -10.93 12.48
N ASN A 17 -7.75 -12.02 11.73
CA ASN A 17 -6.52 -12.78 11.47
C ASN A 17 -5.84 -12.36 10.15
N TRP A 18 -4.50 -12.31 10.15
CA TRP A 18 -3.67 -11.95 8.98
C TRP A 18 -3.46 -13.09 7.98
N GLN A 19 -3.71 -14.34 8.37
CA GLN A 19 -3.58 -15.49 7.48
C GLN A 19 -4.53 -15.37 6.28
N HIS A 20 -4.10 -15.84 5.11
CA HIS A 20 -4.87 -15.74 3.88
C HIS A 20 -5.12 -17.11 3.22
N LYS A 21 -6.05 -17.14 2.27
CA LYS A 21 -6.32 -18.24 1.34
C LYS A 21 -6.41 -17.67 -0.07
N LEU A 22 -6.00 -18.45 -1.06
CA LEU A 22 -6.17 -18.13 -2.47
C LEU A 22 -7.45 -18.83 -2.98
N TRP A 23 -8.31 -18.10 -3.67
CA TRP A 23 -9.47 -18.69 -4.34
C TRP A 23 -9.07 -19.53 -5.57
N ASN A 24 -10.02 -20.32 -6.06
CA ASN A 24 -9.81 -21.22 -7.21
C ASN A 24 -9.56 -20.46 -8.53
N ASP A 25 -9.78 -19.14 -8.55
CA ASP A 25 -9.40 -18.28 -9.68
C ASP A 25 -7.87 -18.06 -9.79
N GLY A 26 -7.11 -18.44 -8.76
CA GLY A 26 -5.65 -18.31 -8.73
C GLY A 26 -5.16 -16.88 -8.45
N TRP A 27 -6.05 -15.94 -8.13
CA TRP A 27 -5.72 -14.52 -7.96
C TRP A 27 -6.28 -13.89 -6.69
N THR A 28 -7.52 -14.20 -6.32
CA THR A 28 -8.18 -13.51 -5.20
C THR A 28 -7.63 -14.03 -3.87
N ALA A 29 -6.78 -13.23 -3.23
CA ALA A 29 -6.33 -13.46 -1.87
C ALA A 29 -7.36 -12.93 -0.86
N VAL A 30 -7.93 -13.82 -0.06
CA VAL A 30 -8.88 -13.48 1.00
C VAL A 30 -8.32 -13.83 2.37
N THR A 31 -8.76 -13.13 3.41
CA THR A 31 -8.44 -13.47 4.79
C THR A 31 -9.04 -14.84 5.14
N ALA A 32 -8.33 -15.62 5.95
CA ALA A 32 -8.76 -16.96 6.33
C ALA A 32 -10.09 -16.96 7.13
N ASP A 33 -10.43 -15.83 7.76
CA ASP A 33 -11.67 -15.57 8.48
C ASP A 33 -12.69 -14.72 7.71
N TYR A 34 -12.40 -14.36 6.45
CA TYR A 34 -13.24 -13.59 5.52
C TYR A 34 -13.68 -12.21 6.02
N LYS A 35 -13.00 -11.64 7.01
CA LYS A 35 -13.25 -10.28 7.49
C LYS A 35 -12.60 -9.24 6.57
N ARG A 36 -13.04 -8.00 6.71
CA ARG A 36 -12.62 -6.87 5.86
C ARG A 36 -11.13 -6.59 5.99
N THR A 37 -10.52 -6.28 4.85
CA THR A 37 -9.16 -5.78 4.71
C THR A 37 -9.20 -4.45 3.95
N ALA A 38 -8.29 -3.55 4.28
CA ALA A 38 -8.03 -2.33 3.53
C ALA A 38 -6.55 -2.24 3.16
N GLN A 39 -6.26 -1.60 2.03
CA GLN A 39 -4.90 -1.39 1.53
C GLN A 39 -4.75 0.04 1.02
N PHE A 40 -3.56 0.59 1.19
CA PHE A 40 -3.07 1.76 0.47
C PHE A 40 -1.66 1.47 -0.04
N GLU A 41 -1.28 2.10 -1.13
CA GLU A 41 0.04 1.92 -1.73
C GLU A 41 0.57 3.24 -2.29
N HIS A 42 1.87 3.47 -2.08
CA HIS A 42 2.63 4.45 -2.83
C HIS A 42 3.95 3.88 -3.33
N THR A 43 4.29 4.23 -4.56
CA THR A 43 5.66 4.15 -5.09
C THR A 43 6.47 5.36 -4.61
N LEU A 44 7.61 5.09 -3.98
CA LEU A 44 8.51 6.07 -3.39
C LEU A 44 9.86 6.06 -4.11
N LEU A 45 10.38 7.25 -4.37
CA LEU A 45 11.77 7.48 -4.79
C LEU A 45 12.57 7.96 -3.57
N VAL A 46 13.69 7.30 -3.27
CA VAL A 46 14.64 7.76 -2.25
C VAL A 46 15.48 8.89 -2.83
N THR A 47 15.50 10.03 -2.16
CA THR A 47 16.33 11.20 -2.51
C THR A 47 17.52 11.30 -1.55
N ASP A 48 18.43 12.25 -1.78
CA ASP A 48 19.57 12.48 -0.89
C ASP A 48 19.16 12.90 0.54
N SER A 49 17.99 13.51 0.70
CA SER A 49 17.50 14.08 1.96
C SER A 49 16.21 13.47 2.49
N GLY A 50 15.60 12.52 1.79
CA GLY A 50 14.32 11.93 2.18
C GLY A 50 13.72 11.01 1.11
N VAL A 51 12.41 11.18 0.89
CA VAL A 51 11.65 10.43 -0.11
C VAL A 51 10.68 11.33 -0.85
N GLU A 52 10.44 11.02 -2.12
CA GLU A 52 9.37 11.61 -2.93
C GLU A 52 8.31 10.54 -3.21
N ALA A 53 7.04 10.86 -2.94
CA ALA A 53 5.92 9.97 -3.24
C ALA A 53 5.46 10.20 -4.69
N LEU A 54 5.94 9.38 -5.62
CA LEU A 54 5.69 9.52 -7.06
C LEU A 54 4.21 9.35 -7.46
N THR A 55 3.42 8.77 -6.57
CA THR A 55 2.01 8.41 -6.80
C THR A 55 1.06 9.09 -5.81
N GLY A 56 1.55 10.10 -5.07
CA GLY A 56 0.76 10.92 -4.14
C GLY A 56 0.77 12.40 -4.53
N GLY A 57 -0.08 13.19 -3.87
CA GLY A 57 -0.13 14.65 -4.02
C GLY A 57 -1.33 15.17 -4.82
N PRO A 58 -1.35 16.46 -5.19
CA PRO A 58 -2.46 17.05 -5.93
C PRO A 58 -2.72 16.33 -7.25
N GLY A 59 -3.96 15.87 -7.45
CA GLY A 59 -4.37 15.14 -8.66
C GLY A 59 -4.00 13.64 -8.67
N SER A 60 -3.37 13.10 -7.62
CA SER A 60 -3.16 11.65 -7.52
C SER A 60 -4.46 10.90 -7.25
N VAL A 61 -4.57 9.68 -7.77
CA VAL A 61 -5.70 8.77 -7.47
C VAL A 61 -5.66 8.21 -6.06
N SER A 62 -4.46 8.08 -5.47
CA SER A 62 -4.31 7.77 -4.06
C SER A 62 -4.74 9.00 -3.24
N PRO A 63 -5.51 8.84 -2.14
CA PRO A 63 -5.96 9.98 -1.36
C PRO A 63 -4.76 10.78 -0.87
N SER A 64 -4.91 12.10 -0.87
CA SER A 64 -4.00 12.96 -0.14
C SER A 64 -3.86 12.45 1.29
N ALA A 65 -2.64 12.53 1.81
CA ALA A 65 -2.30 12.21 3.19
C ALA A 65 -3.47 12.61 4.12
N PRO A 66 -4.06 11.67 4.89
CA PRO A 66 -5.31 11.92 5.60
C PRO A 66 -5.21 13.03 6.66
N TRP A 67 -3.99 13.42 7.05
CA TRP A 67 -3.69 14.55 7.93
C TRP A 67 -3.64 15.92 7.21
N ASN A 68 -3.79 15.95 5.88
CA ASN A 68 -3.93 17.16 5.07
C ASN A 68 -5.40 17.40 4.65
N ARG A 69 -6.36 16.77 5.34
CA ARG A 69 -7.80 17.04 5.20
C ARG A 69 -8.26 18.16 6.12
#